data_AF-A0A0U2W3Y3-F1
#
_entry.id   AF-A0A0U2W3Y3-F1
#
_cell.length_a   1.000
_cell.length_b   1.000
_cell.length_c   1.000
_cell.angle_alpha   90.00
_cell.angle_beta   90.00
_cell.angle_gamma   90.00
#
_symmetry.space_group_name_H-M   'P 1'
#
loop_
_entity.id
_entity.type
_entity.pdbx_description
1 polymer ?
#
loop_
_entity_poly.entity_id
_entity_poly.type
_entity_poly.pdbx_seq_one_letter_code
_entity_poly.pdbx_strand_id
1 'polypeptide(L)'
;MYYSLRCKLKLKQEFIPQIDSLLNDADAEWSNITDIESIKDYSTDSRSSFIPFGVLAYSPDNWDDEPWRNEIEDDIWTFQCSVKTSSTIRSFFKNVVPVISEKSLHIEYFYEENDFADLYELRDGAVVATGEKIKYGYKDEDPWRLVQIE
;
A
#
# COMPACT_ATOMS: atom_id res chain seq x y z
N MET A 1 -15.25 5.01 -3.49
CA MET A 1 -14.62 4.40 -2.32
C MET A 1 -13.38 3.65 -2.76
N TYR A 2 -12.27 4.39 -2.75
CA TYR A 2 -10.93 3.92 -2.91
C TYR A 2 -10.19 3.94 -1.58
N TYR A 3 -9.27 3.00 -1.46
CA TYR A 3 -8.31 2.88 -0.39
C TYR A 3 -6.94 2.91 -1.04
N SER A 4 -6.10 3.80 -0.56
CA SER A 4 -4.75 3.97 -1.08
C SER A 4 -3.75 3.41 -0.09
N LEU A 5 -2.73 2.78 -0.65
CA LEU A 5 -1.64 2.16 0.07
C LEU A 5 -0.33 2.74 -0.44
N ARG A 6 0.55 3.06 0.49
CA ARG A 6 1.90 3.55 0.22
C ARG A 6 2.88 2.79 1.09
N CYS A 7 3.90 2.20 0.48
CA CYS A 7 4.77 1.24 1.14
C CYS A 7 6.24 1.48 0.81
N LYS A 8 7.09 1.29 1.82
CA LYS A 8 8.53 1.01 1.70
C LYS A 8 8.85 -0.21 2.55
N LEU A 9 9.22 -1.30 1.89
CA LEU A 9 9.46 -2.59 2.53
C LEU A 9 10.90 -3.01 2.25
N LYS A 10 11.67 -3.32 3.30
CA LYS A 10 12.95 -4.01 3.10
C LYS A 10 12.62 -5.48 2.81
N LEU A 11 12.90 -5.92 1.60
CA LEU A 11 12.64 -7.30 1.18
C LEU A 11 13.65 -8.27 1.80
N LYS A 12 13.20 -9.49 2.07
CA LYS A 12 14.09 -10.62 2.30
C LYS A 12 14.79 -10.97 0.99
N GLN A 13 16.08 -11.26 1.07
CA GLN A 13 16.95 -11.48 -0.08
C GLN A 13 16.39 -12.52 -1.07
N GLU A 14 15.80 -13.60 -0.56
CA GLU A 14 15.25 -14.69 -1.36
C GLU A 14 13.97 -14.34 -2.13
N PHE A 15 13.35 -13.17 -1.90
CA PHE A 15 12.16 -12.69 -2.61
C PHE A 15 12.44 -11.58 -3.61
N ILE A 16 13.64 -10.99 -3.60
CA ILE A 16 13.98 -9.88 -4.51
C ILE A 16 13.79 -10.28 -5.97
N PRO A 17 14.29 -11.44 -6.46
CA PRO A 17 14.08 -11.85 -7.85
C PRO A 17 12.60 -12.02 -8.23
N GLN A 18 11.77 -12.49 -7.29
CA GLN A 18 10.34 -12.75 -7.49
C GLN A 18 9.56 -11.45 -7.57
N ILE A 19 9.86 -10.48 -6.70
CA ILE A 19 9.25 -9.15 -6.78
C ILE A 19 9.77 -8.40 -8.00
N ASP A 20 11.07 -8.47 -8.31
CA ASP A 20 11.62 -7.86 -9.52
C ASP A 20 10.97 -8.42 -10.80
N SER A 21 10.75 -9.74 -10.86
CA SER A 21 9.99 -10.38 -11.92
C SER A 21 8.55 -9.88 -11.96
N LEU A 22 7.87 -9.74 -10.82
CA LEU A 22 6.52 -9.17 -10.76
C LEU A 22 6.47 -7.77 -11.38
N LEU A 23 7.49 -6.93 -11.12
CA LEU A 23 7.53 -5.55 -11.58
C LEU A 23 7.86 -5.40 -13.08
N ASN A 24 8.72 -6.27 -13.61
CA ASN A 24 9.33 -6.09 -14.92
C ASN A 24 8.85 -7.06 -16.00
N ASP A 25 8.19 -8.16 -15.62
CA ASP A 25 7.61 -9.13 -16.55
C ASP A 25 6.10 -8.88 -16.70
N ALA A 26 5.65 -8.61 -17.92
CA ALA A 26 4.25 -8.32 -18.22
C ALA A 26 3.31 -9.50 -17.95
N ASP A 27 3.83 -10.73 -17.95
CA ASP A 27 3.06 -11.95 -17.70
C ASP A 27 3.16 -12.42 -16.23
N ALA A 28 3.94 -11.73 -15.39
CA ALA A 28 4.09 -12.09 -13.99
C ALA A 28 2.87 -11.68 -13.16
N GLU A 29 2.39 -12.63 -12.36
CA GLU A 29 1.28 -12.46 -11.44
C GLU A 29 1.65 -13.04 -10.07
N TRP A 30 1.00 -12.57 -9.00
CA TRP A 30 1.20 -13.09 -7.64
C TRP A 30 1.08 -14.63 -7.54
N SER A 31 0.26 -15.24 -8.40
CA SER A 31 0.03 -16.69 -8.49
C SER A 31 1.26 -17.47 -8.95
N ASN A 32 2.17 -16.82 -9.68
CA ASN A 32 3.27 -17.46 -10.40
C ASN A 32 4.66 -17.15 -9.81
N ILE A 33 4.76 -16.15 -8.93
CA ILE A 33 6.07 -15.71 -8.42
C ILE A 33 6.60 -16.58 -7.27
N THR A 34 5.78 -17.42 -6.63
CA THR A 34 6.22 -18.26 -5.50
C THR A 34 5.30 -19.44 -5.22
N ASP A 35 5.86 -20.48 -4.61
CA ASP A 35 5.09 -21.65 -4.16
C ASP A 35 4.48 -21.50 -2.76
N ILE A 36 4.73 -20.40 -2.07
CA ILE A 36 4.27 -20.18 -0.70
C ILE A 36 2.74 -20.02 -0.66
N GLU A 37 2.10 -20.89 0.13
CA GLU A 37 0.65 -21.01 0.22
C GLU A 37 -0.04 -19.68 0.56
N SER A 38 0.47 -18.90 1.51
CA SER A 38 -0.17 -17.62 1.86
C SER A 38 -0.17 -16.62 0.69
N ILE A 39 0.90 -16.56 -0.10
CA ILE A 39 0.95 -15.67 -1.28
C ILE A 39 0.03 -16.21 -2.39
N LYS A 40 -0.07 -17.54 -2.53
CA LYS A 40 -1.08 -18.16 -3.41
C LYS A 40 -2.50 -17.80 -2.98
N ASP A 41 -2.81 -17.86 -1.69
CA ASP A 41 -4.12 -17.45 -1.16
C ASP A 41 -4.40 -15.98 -1.50
N TYR A 42 -3.41 -15.10 -1.34
CA TYR A 42 -3.53 -13.70 -1.76
C TYR A 42 -3.80 -13.55 -3.26
N SER A 43 -3.12 -14.34 -4.10
CA SER A 43 -3.27 -14.27 -5.55
C SER A 43 -4.70 -14.58 -6.02
N THR A 44 -5.49 -15.31 -5.22
CA THR A 44 -6.90 -15.59 -5.52
C THR A 44 -7.83 -14.39 -5.32
N ASP A 45 -7.37 -13.33 -4.65
CA ASP A 45 -8.12 -12.08 -4.56
C ASP A 45 -8.24 -11.48 -5.96
N SER A 46 -9.46 -11.30 -6.45
CA SER A 46 -9.76 -10.73 -7.77
C SER A 46 -9.13 -9.36 -8.05
N ARG A 47 -8.59 -8.69 -7.02
CA ARG A 47 -7.92 -7.39 -7.12
C ARG A 47 -6.47 -7.42 -6.64
N SER A 48 -5.89 -8.60 -6.45
CA SER A 48 -4.49 -8.77 -6.04
C SER A 48 -3.52 -8.03 -6.99
N SER A 49 -3.79 -8.05 -8.29
CA SER A 49 -2.99 -7.35 -9.30
C SER A 49 -2.98 -5.83 -9.16
N PHE A 50 -3.90 -5.22 -8.40
CA PHE A 50 -3.86 -3.78 -8.17
C PHE A 50 -2.83 -3.39 -7.09
N ILE A 51 -2.22 -4.34 -6.39
CA ILE A 51 -1.08 -4.08 -5.51
C ILE A 51 0.12 -4.79 -6.14
N PRO A 52 1.15 -4.06 -6.64
CA PRO A 52 1.38 -2.61 -6.53
C PRO A 52 0.84 -1.75 -7.69
N PHE A 53 0.15 -2.32 -8.68
CA PHE A 53 -0.04 -1.65 -10.00
C PHE A 53 -1.26 -0.73 -10.14
N GLY A 54 -2.11 -0.63 -9.12
CA GLY A 54 -3.32 0.19 -9.17
C GLY A 54 -3.00 1.68 -9.22
N VAL A 55 -3.51 2.40 -10.22
CA VAL A 55 -3.38 3.87 -10.28
C VAL A 55 -3.92 4.55 -9.03
N LEU A 56 -3.26 5.63 -8.61
CA LEU A 56 -3.75 6.46 -7.52
C LEU A 56 -5.10 7.07 -7.89
N ALA A 57 -6.07 6.92 -6.99
CA ALA A 57 -7.41 7.47 -7.14
C ALA A 57 -7.84 8.08 -5.81
N TYR A 58 -8.19 9.37 -5.82
CA TYR A 58 -8.62 10.11 -4.63
C TYR A 58 -7.64 9.97 -3.44
N SER A 59 -6.34 9.92 -3.76
CA SER A 59 -5.26 9.97 -2.78
C SER A 59 -4.86 11.42 -2.52
N PRO A 60 -4.16 11.73 -1.42
CA PRO A 60 -3.67 13.08 -1.18
C PRO A 60 -2.80 13.58 -2.34
N ASP A 61 -2.88 14.87 -2.69
CA ASP A 61 -2.21 15.42 -3.88
C ASP A 61 -0.69 15.22 -3.86
N ASN A 62 -0.07 15.34 -2.69
CA ASN A 62 1.36 15.10 -2.52
C ASN A 62 1.74 13.62 -2.58
N TRP A 63 0.78 12.72 -2.86
CA TRP A 63 1.12 11.34 -3.08
C TRP A 63 1.79 11.11 -4.43
N ASP A 64 1.56 11.98 -5.42
CA ASP A 64 2.19 11.85 -6.74
C ASP A 64 3.63 12.41 -6.78
N ASP A 65 4.09 13.00 -5.68
CA ASP A 65 5.46 13.52 -5.56
C ASP A 65 6.49 12.38 -5.43
N GLU A 66 7.68 12.58 -5.98
CA GLU A 66 8.86 11.73 -5.71
C GLU A 66 9.11 11.62 -4.19
N PRO A 67 9.56 10.46 -3.65
CA PRO A 67 10.18 9.30 -4.31
C PRO A 67 9.34 8.01 -4.24
N TRP A 68 8.08 8.03 -4.68
CA TRP A 68 7.13 6.92 -4.50
C TRP A 68 6.89 6.07 -5.76
N ARG A 69 7.96 5.86 -6.53
CA ARG A 69 7.93 5.00 -7.72
C ARG A 69 7.82 3.54 -7.31
N ASN A 70 7.16 2.74 -8.17
CA ASN A 70 7.07 1.30 -8.00
C ASN A 70 8.39 0.65 -8.47
N GLU A 71 9.36 0.50 -7.58
CA GLU A 71 10.70 0.01 -7.89
C GLU A 71 11.39 -0.62 -6.67
N ILE A 72 12.46 -1.37 -6.94
CA ILE A 72 13.36 -1.91 -5.91
C ILE A 72 14.70 -1.18 -6.00
N GLU A 73 15.12 -0.54 -4.91
CA GLU A 73 16.44 0.08 -4.77
C GLU A 73 17.04 -0.33 -3.42
N ASP A 74 18.28 -0.81 -3.37
CA ASP A 74 18.95 -1.27 -2.14
C ASP A 74 18.13 -2.27 -1.31
N ASP A 75 17.49 -3.23 -2.00
CA ASP A 75 16.52 -4.21 -1.50
C ASP A 75 15.26 -3.60 -0.84
N ILE A 76 15.01 -2.32 -1.05
CA ILE A 76 13.80 -1.63 -0.59
C ILE A 76 12.83 -1.56 -1.75
N TRP A 77 11.72 -2.27 -1.61
CA TRP A 77 10.59 -2.13 -2.52
C TRP A 77 9.74 -0.95 -2.09
N THR A 78 9.70 0.07 -2.93
CA THR A 78 8.82 1.24 -2.80
C THR A 78 7.68 1.08 -3.79
N PHE A 79 6.46 1.39 -3.37
CA PHE A 79 5.31 1.52 -4.27
C PHE A 79 4.17 2.30 -3.65
N GLN A 80 3.23 2.71 -4.49
CA GLN A 80 1.94 3.24 -4.07
C GLN A 80 0.85 2.85 -5.05
N CYS A 81 -0.35 2.61 -4.54
CA CYS A 81 -1.49 2.21 -5.36
C CYS A 81 -2.82 2.49 -4.69
N SER A 82 -3.90 2.55 -5.47
CA SER A 82 -5.27 2.54 -4.94
C SER A 82 -6.04 1.30 -5.36
N VAL A 83 -6.88 0.80 -4.44
CA VAL A 83 -7.82 -0.30 -4.65
C VAL A 83 -9.21 0.09 -4.18
N LYS A 84 -10.29 -0.47 -4.76
CA LYS A 84 -11.66 -0.16 -4.29
C LYS A 84 -12.09 -0.96 -3.06
N THR A 85 -11.27 -1.88 -2.57
CA THR A 85 -11.62 -2.82 -1.50
C THR A 85 -10.54 -2.88 -0.44
N SER A 86 -10.88 -2.49 0.79
CA SER A 86 -9.97 -2.60 1.94
C SER A 86 -9.66 -4.05 2.30
N SER A 87 -10.51 -5.01 1.93
CA SER A 87 -10.25 -6.44 2.10
C SER A 87 -8.98 -6.89 1.36
N THR A 88 -8.71 -6.34 0.19
CA THR A 88 -7.52 -6.67 -0.61
C THR A 88 -6.26 -6.16 0.08
N ILE A 89 -6.28 -4.96 0.65
CA ILE A 89 -5.17 -4.44 1.47
C ILE A 89 -4.96 -5.30 2.72
N ARG A 90 -6.04 -5.67 3.42
CA ARG A 90 -5.96 -6.54 4.60
C ARG A 90 -5.40 -7.93 4.25
N SER A 91 -5.79 -8.47 3.09
CA SER A 91 -5.25 -9.74 2.58
C SER A 91 -3.75 -9.59 2.28
N PHE A 92 -3.33 -8.51 1.63
CA PHE A 92 -1.91 -8.21 1.37
C PHE A 92 -1.10 -8.10 2.67
N PHE A 93 -1.61 -7.36 3.66
CA PHE A 93 -0.98 -7.21 4.99
C PHE A 93 -0.83 -8.53 5.74
N LYS A 94 -1.81 -9.45 5.59
CA LYS A 94 -1.78 -10.74 6.27
C LYS A 94 -0.88 -11.74 5.56
N ASN A 95 -0.97 -11.80 4.23
CA ASN A 95 -0.52 -12.96 3.47
C ASN A 95 0.78 -12.72 2.71
N VAL A 96 1.11 -11.45 2.41
CA VAL A 96 2.28 -11.08 1.60
C VAL A 96 3.34 -10.37 2.43
N VAL A 97 3.00 -9.24 3.06
CA VAL A 97 4.00 -8.38 3.74
C VAL A 97 4.89 -9.15 4.73
N PRO A 98 4.35 -9.99 5.65
CA PRO A 98 5.18 -10.72 6.62
C PRO A 98 6.06 -11.80 6.00
N VAL A 99 5.66 -12.29 4.82
CA VAL A 99 6.36 -13.36 4.11
C VAL A 99 7.56 -12.80 3.38
N ILE A 100 7.37 -11.71 2.63
CA ILE A 100 8.41 -11.19 1.72
C ILE A 100 9.34 -10.16 2.35
N SER A 101 8.96 -9.57 3.49
CA SER A 101 9.68 -8.42 4.07
C SER A 101 10.43 -8.79 5.33
N GLU A 102 11.64 -8.25 5.50
CA GLU A 102 12.41 -8.27 6.74
C GLU A 102 11.87 -7.26 7.75
N LYS A 103 11.51 -6.06 7.26
CA LYS A 103 10.94 -4.97 8.05
C LYS A 103 10.17 -4.01 7.15
N SER A 104 9.21 -3.30 7.74
CA SER A 104 8.60 -2.12 7.13
C SER A 104 9.42 -0.87 7.44
N LEU A 105 9.71 -0.06 6.43
CA LEU A 105 10.22 1.29 6.61
C LEU A 105 9.08 2.32 6.61
N HIS A 106 8.03 2.02 5.84
CA HIS A 106 6.81 2.83 5.78
C HIS A 106 5.64 1.95 5.33
N ILE A 107 4.51 1.99 6.04
CA ILE A 107 3.23 1.47 5.56
C ILE A 107 2.17 2.49 5.93
N GLU A 108 1.55 3.08 4.92
CA GLU A 108 0.55 4.12 5.08
C GLU A 108 -0.71 3.77 4.30
N TYR A 109 -1.83 3.82 5.00
CA TYR A 109 -3.14 3.47 4.50
C TYR A 109 -4.06 4.68 4.57
N PHE A 110 -4.66 5.03 3.44
CA PHE A 110 -5.56 6.17 3.33
C PHE A 110 -6.90 5.72 2.76
N TYR A 111 -8.00 6.18 3.36
CA TYR A 111 -9.34 6.03 2.81
C TYR A 111 -9.78 7.39 2.26
N GLU A 112 -10.31 7.43 1.04
CA GLU A 112 -10.55 8.69 0.29
C GLU A 112 -11.39 9.74 1.03
N GLU A 113 -12.27 9.32 1.95
CA GLU A 113 -13.16 10.22 2.71
C GLU A 113 -12.57 10.65 4.06
N ASN A 114 -11.36 10.20 4.40
CA ASN A 114 -10.71 10.55 5.67
C ASN A 114 -9.80 11.78 5.50
N ASP A 115 -9.71 12.57 6.56
CA ASP A 115 -8.68 13.61 6.69
C ASP A 115 -7.32 13.07 7.14
N PHE A 116 -7.21 11.77 7.41
CA PHE A 116 -6.03 11.16 7.99
C PHE A 116 -5.71 9.82 7.33
N ALA A 117 -4.43 9.59 7.04
CA ALA A 117 -3.90 8.27 6.79
C ALA A 117 -3.47 7.61 8.11
N ASP A 118 -3.69 6.30 8.21
CA ASP A 118 -3.25 5.47 9.31
C ASP A 118 -1.88 4.86 9.00
N LEU A 119 -0.98 4.87 9.99
CA LEU A 119 0.34 4.24 9.87
C LEU A 119 0.36 2.83 10.46
N TYR A 120 1.09 1.95 9.78
CA TYR A 120 1.28 0.57 10.15
C TYR A 120 2.77 0.20 10.13
N GLU A 121 3.11 -0.86 10.83
CA GLU A 121 4.45 -1.44 10.83
C GLU A 121 4.38 -2.97 10.79
N LEU A 122 5.41 -3.61 10.25
CA LEU A 122 5.65 -5.04 10.40
C LEU A 122 6.36 -5.29 11.72
N ARG A 123 5.68 -5.94 12.66
CA ARG A 123 6.20 -6.30 13.98
C ARG A 123 5.87 -7.75 14.29
N ASP A 124 6.87 -8.52 14.70
CA ASP A 124 6.73 -9.93 15.10
C ASP A 124 5.98 -10.80 14.07
N GLY A 125 6.25 -10.57 12.78
CA GLY A 125 5.62 -11.33 11.68
C GLY A 125 4.16 -10.95 11.40
N ALA A 126 3.68 -9.79 11.88
CA ALA A 126 2.36 -9.27 11.57
C ALA A 126 2.40 -7.77 11.26
N VAL A 127 1.55 -7.32 10.35
CA VAL A 127 1.32 -5.89 10.12
C VAL A 127 0.35 -5.37 11.19
N VAL A 128 0.79 -4.41 11.98
CA VAL A 128 0.04 -3.83 13.11
C VAL A 128 -0.08 -2.32 12.95
N ALA A 129 -1.20 -1.75 13.41
CA ALA A 129 -1.38 -0.30 13.44
C ALA A 129 -0.47 0.31 14.51
N THR A 130 0.23 1.40 14.19
CA THR A 130 1.10 2.08 15.16
C THR A 130 0.30 3.00 16.10
N GLY A 131 -0.90 3.39 15.70
CA GLY A 131 -1.72 4.42 16.35
C GLY A 131 -1.39 5.84 15.88
N GLU A 132 -0.33 6.01 15.10
CA GLU A 132 0.03 7.27 14.48
C GLU A 132 -0.79 7.51 13.21
N LYS A 133 -0.97 8.80 12.89
CA LYS A 133 -1.77 9.25 11.75
C LYS A 133 -1.08 10.43 11.06
N ILE A 134 -1.21 10.50 9.74
CA ILE A 134 -0.78 11.66 8.94
C ILE A 134 -2.02 12.41 8.49
N LYS A 135 -2.12 13.71 8.79
CA LYS A 135 -3.25 14.53 8.35
C LYS A 135 -3.07 14.94 6.89
N TYR A 136 -4.06 14.63 6.07
CA TYR A 136 -4.21 15.09 4.70
C TYR A 136 -5.51 15.88 4.60
N GLY A 137 -5.38 17.18 4.40
CA GLY A 137 -6.52 18.07 4.30
C GLY A 137 -6.09 19.41 3.74
N TYR A 138 -6.96 19.98 2.91
CA TYR A 138 -6.86 21.36 2.46
C TYR A 138 -6.83 22.26 3.70
N LYS A 139 -5.91 23.23 3.74
CA LYS A 139 -5.95 24.32 4.73
C LYS A 139 -7.38 24.82 4.84
N ASP A 140 -7.81 25.09 6.07
CA ASP A 140 -9.10 25.69 6.42
C ASP A 140 -9.44 26.93 5.57
N GLU A 141 -9.97 26.72 4.37
CA GLU A 141 -10.67 27.73 3.58
C GLU A 141 -11.78 27.01 2.81
N ASP A 142 -12.78 26.53 3.54
CA ASP A 142 -14.13 26.40 2.98
C ASP A 142 -14.82 27.76 3.17
N PRO A 143 -14.77 28.68 2.18
CA PRO A 143 -15.44 29.98 2.28
C PRO A 143 -16.97 29.85 2.39
N TRP A 144 -17.54 28.65 2.24
CA TRP A 144 -18.98 28.40 2.34
C TRP A 144 -19.44 27.95 3.73
N ARG A 145 -18.55 27.79 4.71
CA ARG A 145 -18.92 27.48 6.10
C ARG A 145 -19.38 28.68 6.95
N LEU A 146 -19.53 29.87 6.36
CA LEU A 146 -20.07 31.05 7.03
C LEU A 146 -21.50 31.37 6.60
N VAL A 147 -22.47 30.49 6.86
CA VAL A 147 -23.86 30.91 7.13
C VAL A 147 -24.55 29.86 8.01
N GLN A 148 -24.50 30.04 9.34
CA GLN A 148 -25.70 29.85 10.14
C GLN A 148 -25.91 31.10 10.96
N ILE A 149 -27.02 31.76 10.63
CA ILE A 149 -27.55 32.96 11.25
C ILE A 149 -28.18 32.52 12.57
N GLU A 150 -27.81 33.19 13.66
CA GLU A 150 -28.74 33.48 14.77
C GLU A 150 -28.74 34.99 15.01
#